data_AF-A0A2V8NX28-F1
#
_entry.id   AF-A0A2V8NX28-F1
#
_cell.length_a   1.000
_cell.length_b   1.000
_cell.length_c   1.000
_cell.angle_alpha   90.00
_cell.angle_beta   90.00
_cell.angle_gamma   90.00
#
_symmetry.space_group_name_H-M   'P 1'
#
loop_
_entity.id
_entity.type
_entity.pdbx_description
1 polymer ?
#
loop_
_entity_poly.entity_id
_entity_poly.type
_entity_poly.pdbx_seq_one_letter_code
_entity_poly.pdbx_strand_id
1 'polypeptide(L)'
;MRALHDLKEFFECGKIFVNRRNDNHKEHLYRFCVRSITDLRDKIIPFFQENQLRTAKRSDFEKFARVLALIGERKHLNSEGIMEIANIAQTMNRKKPSRFLESSETTRQASSKQKMKI
;
A
#
# COMPACT_ATOMS: atom_id res chain seq x y z
N MET A 1 21.65 -14.02 -1.88
CA MET A 1 21.43 -12.98 -0.85
C MET A 1 21.98 -11.61 -1.25
N ARG A 2 23.16 -11.51 -1.90
CA ARG A 2 23.83 -10.24 -2.27
C ARG A 2 22.92 -9.13 -2.81
N ALA A 3 22.14 -9.40 -3.87
CA ALA A 3 21.25 -8.40 -4.47
C ALA A 3 20.24 -7.74 -3.50
N LEU A 4 19.73 -8.48 -2.50
CA LEU A 4 18.80 -7.90 -1.52
C LEU A 4 19.52 -7.02 -0.50
N HIS A 5 20.78 -7.33 -0.19
CA HIS A 5 21.62 -6.47 0.63
C HIS A 5 22.01 -5.21 -0.14
N ASP A 6 22.36 -5.32 -1.42
CA ASP A 6 22.65 -4.18 -2.29
C ASP A 6 21.45 -3.21 -2.33
N LEU A 7 20.21 -3.71 -2.43
CA LEU A 7 18.99 -2.88 -2.34
C LEU A 7 18.83 -2.19 -0.98
N LYS A 8 19.09 -2.91 0.12
CA LYS A 8 19.00 -2.35 1.47
C LYS A 8 20.03 -1.26 1.70
N GLU A 9 21.23 -1.44 1.17
CA GLU A 9 22.31 -0.44 1.23
C GLU A 9 21.98 0.76 0.35
N PHE A 10 21.55 0.54 -0.89
CA PHE A 10 21.16 1.60 -1.82
C PHE A 10 20.05 2.50 -1.28
N PHE A 11 18.97 1.92 -0.74
CA PHE A 11 17.87 2.70 -0.18
C PHE A 11 18.08 3.13 1.28
N GLU A 12 19.15 2.65 1.92
CA GLU A 12 19.46 2.89 3.34
C GLU A 12 18.25 2.70 4.27
N CYS A 13 17.37 1.76 3.95
CA CYS A 13 16.15 1.48 4.71
C CYS A 13 15.64 0.06 4.43
N GLY A 14 14.54 -0.30 5.08
CA GLY A 14 13.92 -1.62 4.90
C GLY A 14 14.70 -2.77 5.56
N LYS A 15 14.11 -3.95 5.48
CA LYS A 15 14.63 -5.18 6.09
C LYS A 15 14.44 -6.35 5.14
N ILE A 16 15.35 -7.32 5.24
CA ILE A 16 15.27 -8.58 4.49
C ILE A 16 14.58 -9.62 5.35
N PHE A 17 13.58 -10.30 4.79
CA PHE A 17 12.81 -11.33 5.48
C PHE A 17 12.82 -12.62 4.66
N VAL A 18 12.80 -13.75 5.35
CA VAL A 18 12.44 -15.02 4.72
C VAL A 18 11.00 -14.92 4.25
N ASN A 19 10.78 -15.18 2.96
CA ASN A 19 9.46 -15.26 2.37
C ASN A 19 8.90 -16.67 2.60
N ARG A 20 8.09 -16.80 3.66
CA ARG A 20 7.45 -18.08 4.01
C ARG A 20 6.58 -18.56 2.85
N ARG A 21 6.79 -19.82 2.48
CA ARG A 21 6.08 -20.52 1.41
C ARG A 21 5.77 -21.93 1.87
N ASN A 22 4.69 -22.49 1.35
CA ASN A 22 4.20 -23.83 1.69
C ASN A 22 4.37 -24.80 0.50
N ASP A 23 5.35 -24.54 -0.37
CA ASP A 23 5.66 -25.34 -1.55
C ASP A 23 6.82 -26.32 -1.29
N ASN A 24 7.02 -27.31 -2.16
CA ASN A 24 8.01 -28.38 -1.96
C ASN A 24 9.44 -27.99 -2.39
N HIS A 25 9.80 -26.71 -2.27
CA HIS A 25 11.12 -26.26 -2.66
C HIS A 25 12.10 -26.33 -1.48
N LYS A 26 13.33 -26.76 -1.77
CA LYS A 26 14.38 -26.98 -0.78
C LYS A 26 15.05 -25.70 -0.28
N GLU A 27 15.07 -24.64 -1.09
CA GLU A 27 15.77 -23.40 -0.77
C GLU A 27 14.86 -22.34 -0.14
N HIS A 28 15.42 -21.44 0.67
CA HIS A 28 14.66 -20.29 1.19
C HIS A 28 14.54 -19.17 0.14
N LEU A 29 13.33 -18.66 -0.05
CA LEU A 29 13.09 -17.42 -0.79
C LEU A 29 13.16 -16.24 0.19
N TYR A 30 13.78 -15.13 -0.21
CA TYR A 30 13.90 -13.93 0.62
C TYR A 30 13.24 -12.73 -0.06
N ARG A 31 12.83 -11.73 0.73
CA ARG A 31 12.26 -10.47 0.23
C ARG A 31 12.85 -9.27 0.96
N PHE A 32 13.14 -8.21 0.21
CA PHE A 32 13.37 -6.88 0.74
C PHE A 32 12.02 -6.18 1.00
N CYS A 33 11.83 -5.57 2.16
CA CYS A 33 10.56 -4.96 2.54
C CYS A 33 10.78 -3.67 3.35
N VAL A 34 10.17 -2.58 2.86
CA VAL A 34 10.08 -1.29 3.56
C VAL A 34 8.66 -1.16 4.10
N ARG A 35 8.52 -0.94 5.41
CA ARG A 35 7.21 -0.79 6.09
C ARG A 35 7.04 0.53 6.81
N SER A 36 8.15 1.21 7.14
CA SER A 36 8.12 2.51 7.80
C SER A 36 7.45 3.53 6.88
N ILE A 37 6.42 4.22 7.38
CA ILE A 37 5.74 5.29 6.63
C ILE A 37 6.74 6.39 6.27
N THR A 38 7.64 6.72 7.20
CA THR A 38 8.71 7.70 7.00
C THR A 38 9.63 7.29 5.86
N ASP A 39 10.15 6.05 5.87
CA ASP A 39 11.04 5.59 4.79
C ASP A 39 10.33 5.51 3.43
N LEU A 40 9.06 5.08 3.44
CA LEU A 40 8.25 5.03 2.23
C LEU A 40 8.04 6.44 1.64
N ARG A 41 7.75 7.42 2.48
CA ARG A 41 7.51 8.81 2.09
C ARG A 41 8.80 9.51 1.67
N ASP A 42 9.89 9.33 2.41
CA ASP A 42 11.09 10.15 2.28
C ASP A 42 12.13 9.54 1.34
N LYS A 43 12.08 8.21 1.11
CA LYS A 43 13.07 7.51 0.28
C LYS A 43 12.43 6.81 -0.93
N ILE A 44 11.41 5.98 -0.70
CA ILE A 44 10.87 5.12 -1.75
C ILE A 44 10.01 5.90 -2.76
N ILE A 45 9.10 6.76 -2.29
CA ILE A 45 8.25 7.56 -3.19
C ILE A 45 9.10 8.48 -4.08
N PRO A 46 10.01 9.32 -3.55
CA PRO A 46 10.80 10.24 -4.38
C PRO A 46 11.62 9.50 -5.44
N PHE A 47 12.25 8.39 -5.08
CA PHE A 47 13.05 7.59 -6.01
C PHE A 47 12.24 7.14 -7.23
N PHE A 48 11.03 6.61 -7.04
CA PHE A 48 10.19 6.12 -8.15
C PHE A 48 9.37 7.22 -8.84
N GLN A 49 9.29 8.42 -8.28
CA GLN A 49 8.79 9.61 -8.97
C GLN A 49 9.82 10.14 -9.98
N GLU A 50 11.09 10.17 -9.58
CA GLU A 50 12.22 10.53 -10.44
C GLU A 50 12.52 9.42 -11.47
N ASN A 51 12.52 8.16 -11.02
CA ASN A 51 12.83 6.98 -11.82
C ASN A 51 11.54 6.18 -12.11
N GLN A 52 10.73 6.71 -13.03
CA GLN A 52 9.40 6.19 -13.30
C GLN A 52 9.40 4.72 -13.77
N LEU A 53 8.53 3.92 -13.16
CA LEU A 53 8.25 2.56 -13.62
C LEU A 53 7.66 2.60 -15.05
N ARG A 54 8.16 1.73 -15.93
CA ARG A 54 7.75 1.69 -17.35
C ARG A 54 6.57 0.77 -17.64
N THR A 55 6.19 -0.07 -16.68
CA THR A 55 5.14 -1.09 -16.86
C THR A 55 3.81 -0.64 -16.27
N ALA A 56 2.77 -1.47 -16.41
CA ALA A 56 1.47 -1.27 -15.76
C ALA A 56 1.57 -1.04 -14.24
N LYS A 57 2.68 -1.45 -13.61
CA LYS A 57 2.96 -1.21 -12.19
C LYS A 57 3.04 0.28 -11.82
N ARG A 58 3.32 1.16 -12.79
CA ARG A 58 3.32 2.62 -12.59
C ARG A 58 2.01 3.12 -12.01
N SER A 59 0.88 2.72 -12.60
CA SER A 59 -0.44 3.17 -12.14
C SER A 59 -0.75 2.69 -10.72
N ASP A 60 -0.29 1.49 -10.35
CA ASP A 60 -0.41 1.01 -8.96
C ASP A 60 0.48 1.81 -8.01
N PHE A 61 1.69 2.17 -8.44
CA PHE A 61 2.60 2.98 -7.63
C PHE A 61 2.05 4.39 -7.40
N GLU A 62 1.48 5.04 -8.41
CA GLU A 62 0.86 6.36 -8.27
C GLU A 62 -0.30 6.35 -7.26
N LYS A 63 -1.15 5.32 -7.32
CA LYS A 63 -2.21 5.10 -6.32
C LYS A 63 -1.65 4.84 -4.92
N PHE A 64 -0.57 4.04 -4.81
CA PHE A 64 0.11 3.80 -3.56
C PHE A 64 0.68 5.10 -2.95
N ALA A 65 1.34 5.92 -3.75
CA ALA A 65 1.85 7.22 -3.32
C ALA A 65 0.73 8.15 -2.86
N ARG A 66 -0.42 8.17 -3.56
CA ARG A 66 -1.62 8.91 -3.15
C ARG A 66 -2.14 8.45 -1.79
N VAL A 67 -2.22 7.15 -1.54
CA VAL A 67 -2.65 6.62 -0.23
C VAL A 67 -1.69 7.06 0.88
N LEU A 68 -0.38 7.03 0.65
CA LEU A 68 0.59 7.50 1.64
C LEU A 68 0.48 9.01 1.90
N ALA A 69 0.16 9.83 0.89
CA ALA A 69 -0.13 11.24 1.07
C ALA A 69 -1.36 11.46 1.98
N LEU A 70 -2.46 10.74 1.73
CA LEU A 70 -3.66 10.78 2.60
C LEU A 70 -3.37 10.34 4.03
N ILE A 71 -2.46 9.37 4.21
CA ILE A 71 -1.99 8.95 5.54
C ILE A 71 -1.20 10.08 6.20
N GLY A 72 -0.29 10.73 5.47
CA GLY A 72 0.49 11.88 5.95
C GLY A 72 -0.39 13.07 6.36
N GLU A 73 -1.47 13.31 5.63
CA GLU A 73 -2.52 14.31 5.95
C GLU A 73 -3.43 13.88 7.12
N ARG A 74 -3.19 12.71 7.74
CA ARG A 74 -4.02 12.12 8.79
C ARG A 74 -5.49 11.85 8.42
N LYS A 75 -5.83 11.86 7.12
CA LYS A 75 -7.20 11.60 6.65
C LYS A 75 -7.71 10.19 6.97
N HIS A 76 -6.78 9.24 7.07
CA HIS A 76 -7.08 7.88 7.52
C HIS A 76 -7.63 7.78 8.96
N LEU A 77 -7.66 8.88 9.74
CA LEU A 77 -8.26 8.90 11.08
C LEU A 77 -9.76 9.19 11.08
N ASN A 78 -10.35 9.56 9.94
CA ASN A 78 -11.77 9.84 9.82
C ASN A 78 -12.45 8.94 8.78
N SER A 79 -13.78 8.81 8.87
CA SER A 79 -14.55 7.88 8.04
C SER A 79 -14.45 8.17 6.55
N GLU A 80 -14.39 9.46 6.17
CA GLU A 80 -14.36 9.86 4.75
C GLU A 80 -13.00 9.52 4.13
N GLY A 81 -11.91 9.83 4.84
CA GLY A 81 -10.57 9.51 4.39
C GLY A 81 -10.26 8.02 4.35
N ILE A 82 -10.75 7.22 5.30
CA ILE A 82 -10.66 5.74 5.20
C ILE A 82 -11.43 5.24 3.98
N MET A 83 -12.63 5.79 3.71
CA MET A 83 -13.42 5.42 2.54
C MET A 83 -12.70 5.77 1.22
N GLU A 84 -12.09 6.95 1.13
CA GLU A 84 -11.25 7.36 -0.01
C GLU A 84 -10.08 6.36 -0.21
N ILE A 85 -9.34 6.05 0.86
CA ILE A 85 -8.22 5.10 0.82
C ILE A 85 -8.70 3.71 0.37
N ALA A 86 -9.82 3.22 0.90
CA ALA A 86 -10.38 1.93 0.54
C ALA A 86 -10.78 1.85 -0.94
N ASN A 87 -11.42 2.91 -1.45
CA ASN A 87 -11.81 3.03 -2.85
C ASN A 87 -10.60 3.07 -3.79
N ILE A 88 -9.49 3.69 -3.39
CA ILE A 88 -8.24 3.65 -4.16
C ILE A 88 -7.65 2.24 -4.11
N ALA A 89 -7.50 1.67 -2.92
CA ALA A 89 -6.82 0.40 -2.70
C ALA A 89 -7.45 -0.78 -3.46
N GLN A 90 -8.78 -0.80 -3.59
CA GLN A 90 -9.48 -1.85 -4.33
C GLN A 90 -9.25 -1.81 -5.85
N THR A 91 -8.73 -0.70 -6.38
CA THR A 91 -8.41 -0.56 -7.82
C THR A 91 -6.96 -0.91 -8.14
N MET A 92 -6.15 -1.23 -7.13
CA MET A 92 -4.72 -1.52 -7.26
C MET A 92 -4.44 -3.03 -7.45
N ASN A 93 -3.32 -3.34 -8.11
CA ASN A 93 -2.78 -4.68 -8.27
C ASN A 93 -3.82 -5.69 -8.80
N ARG A 94 -4.32 -6.60 -7.96
CA ARG A 94 -5.31 -7.64 -8.32
C ARG A 94 -6.77 -7.17 -8.21
N LYS A 95 -7.00 -5.87 -8.02
CA LYS A 95 -8.33 -5.24 -7.91
C LYS A 95 -9.29 -5.96 -6.95
N LYS A 96 -8.79 -6.31 -5.77
CA LYS A 96 -9.58 -7.03 -4.76
C LYS A 96 -10.52 -6.06 -4.04
N PRO A 97 -11.80 -6.43 -3.81
CA PRO A 97 -12.71 -5.63 -3.00
C PRO A 97 -12.12 -5.32 -1.62
N SER A 98 -12.37 -4.10 -1.13
CA SER A 98 -11.95 -3.72 0.21
C SER A 98 -12.89 -4.32 1.25
N ARG A 99 -12.35 -5.16 2.16
CA ARG A 99 -13.11 -5.71 3.30
C ARG A 99 -13.74 -4.62 4.18
N PHE A 100 -13.14 -3.42 4.22
CA PHE A 100 -13.72 -2.29 4.94
C PHE A 100 -15.04 -1.84 4.33
N LEU A 101 -15.13 -1.84 2.99
CA LEU A 101 -16.35 -1.47 2.26
C LEU A 101 -17.40 -2.58 2.33
N GLU A 102 -16.97 -3.85 2.45
CA GLU A 102 -17.87 -5.01 2.57
C GLU A 102 -18.46 -5.19 3.97
N SER A 103 -17.95 -4.50 5.00
CA SER A 103 -18.47 -4.70 6.35
C SER A 103 -19.93 -4.25 6.47
N SER A 104 -20.73 -5.06 7.16
CA SER A 104 -22.15 -4.78 7.40
C SER A 104 -22.34 -3.47 8.17
N GLU A 105 -21.40 -3.12 9.04
CA GLU A 105 -21.36 -1.85 9.77
C GLU A 105 -21.10 -0.66 8.85
N THR A 106 -20.13 -0.73 7.93
CA THR A 106 -19.89 0.32 6.94
C THR A 106 -21.09 0.50 6.00
N THR A 107 -21.71 -0.60 5.57
CA THR A 107 -22.92 -0.56 4.72
C THR A 107 -24.10 0.10 5.44
N ARG A 108 -24.31 -0.22 6.72
CA ARG A 108 -25.34 0.40 7.58
C ARG A 108 -25.07 1.88 7.86
N GLN A 109 -23.81 2.28 8.05
CA GLN A 109 -23.42 3.68 8.28
C GLN A 109 -23.51 4.55 7.01
N ALA A 110 -23.15 3.99 5.85
CA ALA A 110 -23.29 4.70 4.56
C ALA A 110 -24.77 4.96 4.22
N SER A 111 -25.63 3.95 4.39
CA SER A 111 -27.08 4.05 4.15
C SER A 111 -27.81 4.99 5.10
N SER A 112 -27.32 5.16 6.34
CA SER A 112 -27.87 6.12 7.31
C SER A 112 -27.42 7.56 7.04
N LYS A 113 -26.15 7.79 6.66
CA LYS A 113 -25.66 9.13 6.25
C LYS A 113 -26.36 9.67 5.00
N GLN A 114 -26.81 8.80 4.09
CA GLN A 114 -27.56 9.20 2.88
C GLN A 114 -28.98 9.71 3.18
N LYS A 115 -29.59 9.27 4.30
CA LYS A 115 -30.94 9.68 4.71
C LYS A 115 -31.01 11.01 5.46
N MET A 116 -29.88 11.50 5.99
CA MET A 116 -29.79 12.75 6.77
C MET A 116 -29.48 14.00 5.92
N LYS A 117 -29.40 13.89 4.59
CA LYS A 117 -29.13 15.01 3.66
C LYS A 117 -30.41 15.64 3.08
N ILE A 118 -31.53 15.60 3.82
CA ILE A 118 -32.79 16.28 3.45
C ILE A 118 -33.08 17.34 4.51
#